data_AF-A0A2U1R025-F1
#
_entry.id   AF-A0A2U1R025-F1
#
_cell.length_a   1.000
_cell.length_b   1.000
_cell.length_c   1.000
_cell.angle_alpha   90.00
_cell.angle_beta   90.00
_cell.angle_gamma   90.00
#
_symmetry.space_group_name_H-M   'P 1'
#
loop_
_entity.id
_entity.type
_entity.pdbx_description
1 polymer ?
#
loop_
_entity_poly.entity_id
_entity_poly.type
_entity_poly.pdbx_seq_one_letter_code
_entity_poly.pdbx_strand_id
1 'polypeptide(L)'
;MKVFSFLLGCLISAASSALFAGQACNPDSFSNPDLITCGQQTFNKVDGVLNEQYKKAMSTLAPAEQNHLRDVQKNWVRFKESFCEELYEAALPGAEAPIEKLGCLVQTTNARLGELIALQTGLPLDGFYKAASAIAGRDRERNLAAAIERLGGDELDDPLWNKYADGHCEMAGRLLREDVAYCAVRMRFQLPMNR
;
A
#
# COMPACT_ATOMS: atom_id res chain seq x y z
N MET A 1 -11.47 -61.39 47.74
CA MET A 1 -10.13 -60.77 47.71
C MET A 1 -9.75 -60.44 46.27
N LYS A 2 -9.65 -59.16 45.94
CA LYS A 2 -8.67 -58.55 45.02
C LYS A 2 -9.02 -57.05 44.91
N VAL A 3 -8.20 -56.25 45.59
CA VAL A 3 -8.23 -54.79 45.63
C VAL A 3 -7.60 -54.27 44.34
N PHE A 4 -8.23 -53.30 43.67
CA PHE A 4 -7.59 -52.55 42.60
C PHE A 4 -7.67 -51.06 42.93
N SER A 5 -6.55 -50.53 43.40
CA SER A 5 -6.27 -49.09 43.49
C SER A 5 -6.02 -48.54 42.10
N PHE A 6 -6.68 -47.44 41.74
CA PHE A 6 -6.29 -46.60 40.61
C PHE A 6 -5.83 -45.25 41.14
N LEU A 7 -4.54 -44.99 40.96
CA LEU A 7 -3.85 -43.72 41.22
C LEU A 7 -4.25 -42.70 40.14
N LEU A 8 -4.77 -41.55 40.56
CA LEU A 8 -5.11 -40.42 39.71
C LEU A 8 -3.84 -39.59 39.44
N GLY A 9 -3.25 -39.76 38.25
CA GLY A 9 -2.11 -38.98 37.77
C GLY A 9 -2.55 -37.64 37.20
N CYS A 10 -2.14 -36.54 37.84
CA CYS A 10 -2.40 -35.17 37.40
C CYS A 10 -1.37 -34.79 36.31
N LEU A 11 -1.81 -34.68 35.05
CA LEU A 11 -0.99 -34.18 33.93
C LEU A 11 -1.12 -32.66 33.84
N ILE A 12 -0.07 -31.95 34.22
CA ILE A 12 0.06 -30.50 34.02
C ILE A 12 0.63 -30.28 32.62
N SER A 13 -0.23 -29.90 31.67
CA SER A 13 0.19 -29.47 30.34
C SER A 13 0.70 -28.03 30.39
N ALA A 14 2.02 -27.85 30.34
CA ALA A 14 2.63 -26.54 30.13
C ALA A 14 2.49 -26.13 28.66
N ALA A 15 1.65 -25.13 28.37
CA ALA A 15 1.59 -24.50 27.06
C ALA A 15 2.74 -23.49 26.93
N SER A 16 3.80 -23.87 26.20
CA SER A 16 4.85 -22.93 25.81
C SER A 16 4.36 -22.08 24.64
N SER A 17 3.97 -20.83 24.91
CA SER A 17 3.85 -19.81 23.88
C SER A 17 5.25 -19.50 23.35
N ALA A 18 5.60 -20.01 22.17
CA ALA A 18 6.77 -19.56 21.46
C ALA A 18 6.56 -18.09 21.06
N LEU A 19 7.19 -17.18 21.79
CA LEU A 19 7.41 -15.81 21.32
C LEU A 19 8.36 -15.91 20.13
N PHE A 20 7.86 -15.68 18.92
CA PHE A 20 8.71 -15.46 17.75
C PHE A 20 9.49 -14.17 17.97
N ALA A 21 10.71 -14.28 18.50
CA ALA A 21 11.67 -13.19 18.49
C ALA A 21 12.09 -12.99 17.02
N GLY A 22 11.46 -12.05 16.33
CA GLY A 22 11.90 -11.63 15.00
C GLY A 22 13.36 -11.20 15.05
N GLN A 23 14.14 -11.57 14.04
CA GLN A 23 15.54 -11.19 13.92
C GLN A 23 15.64 -9.65 13.97
N ALA A 24 16.48 -9.12 14.86
CA ALA A 24 16.62 -7.68 15.05
C ALA A 24 17.28 -7.05 13.81
N CYS A 25 16.67 -5.99 13.29
CA CYS A 25 17.24 -5.18 12.21
C CYS A 25 18.43 -4.37 12.76
N ASN A 26 19.55 -4.35 12.03
CA ASN A 26 20.65 -3.41 12.24
C ASN A 26 20.57 -2.28 11.21
N PRO A 27 20.06 -1.08 11.58
CA PRO A 27 19.88 0.02 10.63
C PRO A 27 21.20 0.64 10.15
N ASP A 28 22.32 0.38 10.84
CA ASP A 28 23.64 0.90 10.48
C ASP A 28 24.41 -0.03 9.52
N SER A 29 23.84 -1.20 9.19
CA SER A 29 24.43 -2.16 8.27
C SER A 29 23.90 -1.97 6.85
N PHE A 30 24.81 -1.99 5.88
CA PHE A 30 24.49 -1.98 4.45
C PHE A 30 24.59 -3.37 3.81
N SER A 31 24.60 -4.44 4.61
CA SER A 31 24.58 -5.81 4.09
C SER A 31 23.19 -6.15 3.55
N ASN A 32 23.10 -6.89 2.44
CA ASN A 32 21.80 -7.28 1.88
C ASN A 32 20.90 -8.02 2.90
N PRO A 33 21.39 -8.99 3.71
CA PRO A 33 20.55 -9.63 4.73
C PRO A 33 19.95 -8.65 5.75
N ASP A 34 20.72 -7.66 6.19
CA ASP A 34 20.23 -6.65 7.13
C ASP A 34 19.25 -5.71 6.45
N LEU A 35 19.56 -5.22 5.24
CA LEU A 35 18.66 -4.37 4.44
C LEU A 35 17.31 -5.05 4.17
N ILE A 36 17.31 -6.34 3.86
CA ILE A 36 16.09 -7.14 3.67
C ILE A 36 15.31 -7.25 4.98
N THR A 37 15.98 -7.55 6.09
CA THR A 37 15.34 -7.66 7.41
C THR A 37 14.71 -6.33 7.84
N CYS A 38 15.45 -5.23 7.71
CA CYS A 38 14.99 -3.88 8.02
C CYS A 38 13.85 -3.43 7.07
N GLY A 39 13.96 -3.74 5.78
CA GLY A 39 12.92 -3.47 4.79
C GLY A 39 11.62 -4.21 5.11
N GLN A 40 11.69 -5.48 5.49
CA GLN A 40 10.52 -6.27 5.89
C GLN A 40 9.85 -5.70 7.15
N GLN A 41 10.63 -5.31 8.16
CA GLN A 41 10.07 -4.68 9.37
C GLN A 41 9.38 -3.35 9.05
N THR A 42 9.98 -2.55 8.16
CA THR A 42 9.41 -1.30 7.67
C THR A 42 8.09 -1.55 6.94
N PHE A 43 8.06 -2.50 6.02
CA PHE A 43 6.84 -2.88 5.30
C PHE A 43 5.74 -3.34 6.26
N ASN A 44 6.04 -4.22 7.22
CA ASN A 44 5.07 -4.68 8.22
C ASN A 44 4.46 -3.52 9.02
N LYS A 45 5.28 -2.52 9.39
CA LYS A 45 4.81 -1.32 10.10
C LYS A 45 3.87 -0.49 9.23
N VAL A 46 4.26 -0.20 7.99
CA VAL A 46 3.47 0.62 7.06
C VAL A 46 2.16 -0.09 6.68
N ASP A 47 2.19 -1.40 6.44
CA ASP A 47 1.00 -2.21 6.18
C ASP A 47 0.04 -2.23 7.39
N GLY A 48 0.59 -2.34 8.60
CA GLY A 48 -0.19 -2.20 9.83
C GLY A 48 -0.90 -0.85 9.94
N VAL A 49 -0.20 0.25 9.65
CA VAL A 49 -0.79 1.61 9.64
C VAL A 49 -1.89 1.73 8.58
N LEU A 50 -1.65 1.20 7.37
CA LEU A 50 -2.64 1.16 6.30
C LEU A 50 -3.89 0.38 6.70
N ASN A 51 -3.75 -0.78 7.34
CA ASN A 51 -4.90 -1.58 7.78
C ASN A 51 -5.75 -0.86 8.83
N GLU A 52 -5.11 -0.16 9.78
CA GLU A 52 -5.83 0.68 10.74
C GLU A 52 -6.52 1.86 10.07
N GLN A 53 -5.86 2.51 9.11
CA GLN A 53 -6.45 3.61 8.35
C GLN A 53 -7.62 3.16 7.48
N TYR A 54 -7.53 1.98 6.86
CA TYR A 54 -8.64 1.38 6.12
C TYR A 54 -9.87 1.17 7.01
N LYS A 55 -9.70 0.64 8.22
CA LYS A 55 -10.82 0.49 9.19
C LYS A 55 -11.46 1.82 9.54
N LYS A 56 -10.64 2.87 9.74
CA LYS A 56 -11.13 4.23 10.01
C LYS A 56 -11.94 4.78 8.83
N ALA A 57 -11.39 4.74 7.62
CA ALA A 57 -12.10 5.15 6.40
C ALA A 57 -13.44 4.40 6.24
N MET A 58 -13.43 3.07 6.40
CA MET A 58 -14.65 2.26 6.36
C MET A 58 -15.72 2.74 7.36
N SER A 59 -15.32 3.07 8.60
CA SER A 59 -16.26 3.52 9.64
C SER A 59 -16.96 4.85 9.33
N THR A 60 -16.36 5.70 8.49
CA THR A 60 -16.90 7.01 8.12
C THR A 60 -17.80 7.00 6.88
N LEU A 61 -17.78 5.92 6.11
CA LEU A 61 -18.47 5.82 4.83
C LEU A 61 -19.90 5.28 4.98
N ALA A 62 -20.79 5.74 4.10
CA ALA A 62 -22.11 5.14 3.93
C ALA A 62 -22.00 3.68 3.44
N PRO A 63 -22.99 2.81 3.70
CA PRO A 63 -22.89 1.37 3.39
C PRO A 63 -22.56 1.04 1.92
N ALA A 64 -23.11 1.79 0.97
CA ALA A 64 -22.79 1.61 -0.45
C ALA A 64 -21.31 1.86 -0.74
N GLU A 65 -20.75 2.93 -0.16
CA GLU A 65 -19.34 3.32 -0.33
C GLU A 65 -18.39 2.40 0.45
N GLN A 66 -18.85 1.78 1.54
CA GLN A 66 -18.10 0.71 2.22
C GLN A 66 -17.91 -0.52 1.33
N ASN A 67 -18.97 -0.93 0.63
CA ASN A 67 -18.87 -2.06 -0.31
C ASN A 67 -17.94 -1.73 -1.46
N HIS A 68 -18.08 -0.53 -2.02
CA HIS A 68 -17.19 -0.03 -3.08
C HIS A 68 -15.73 0.00 -2.63
N LEU A 69 -15.44 0.60 -1.47
CA LEU A 69 -14.09 0.67 -0.92
C LEU A 69 -13.50 -0.72 -0.65
N ARG A 70 -14.31 -1.68 -0.21
CA ARG A 70 -13.86 -3.06 0.01
C ARG A 70 -13.36 -3.70 -1.29
N ASP A 71 -14.06 -3.48 -2.39
CA ASP A 71 -13.67 -4.04 -3.68
C ASP A 71 -12.46 -3.29 -4.28
N VAL A 72 -12.42 -1.97 -4.15
CA VAL A 72 -11.22 -1.16 -4.48
C VAL A 72 -10.00 -1.64 -3.69
N GLN A 73 -10.15 -1.90 -2.39
CA GLN A 73 -9.06 -2.37 -1.54
C GLN A 73 -8.56 -3.76 -1.96
N LYS A 74 -9.46 -4.69 -2.34
CA LYS A 74 -9.07 -6.00 -2.87
C LYS A 74 -8.30 -5.88 -4.18
N ASN A 75 -8.75 -5.01 -5.10
CA ASN A 75 -8.06 -4.77 -6.36
C ASN A 75 -6.69 -4.15 -6.13
N TRP A 76 -6.60 -3.18 -5.19
CA TRP A 76 -5.32 -2.61 -4.77
C TRP A 76 -4.34 -3.66 -4.25
N VAL A 77 -4.78 -4.57 -3.38
CA VAL A 77 -3.91 -5.65 -2.87
C VAL A 77 -3.38 -6.49 -4.03
N ARG A 78 -4.24 -6.92 -4.96
CA ARG A 78 -3.82 -7.71 -6.12
C ARG A 78 -2.82 -6.96 -7.00
N PHE A 79 -3.11 -5.69 -7.29
CA PHE A 79 -2.20 -4.82 -8.04
C PHE A 79 -0.85 -4.70 -7.34
N LYS A 80 -0.82 -4.33 -6.06
CA LYS A 80 0.41 -4.17 -5.27
C LYS A 80 1.28 -5.43 -5.32
N GLU A 81 0.69 -6.59 -5.06
CA GLU A 81 1.44 -7.86 -5.06
C GLU A 81 1.99 -8.19 -6.45
N SER A 82 1.17 -8.09 -7.50
CA SER A 82 1.61 -8.36 -8.90
C SER A 82 2.69 -7.39 -9.35
N PHE A 83 2.44 -6.09 -9.16
CA PHE A 83 3.33 -5.02 -9.59
C PHE A 83 4.70 -5.09 -8.92
N CYS A 84 4.75 -5.37 -7.62
CA CYS A 84 6.03 -5.52 -6.92
C CYS A 84 6.72 -6.87 -7.20
N GLU A 85 5.98 -7.91 -7.60
CA GLU A 85 6.57 -9.17 -8.07
C GLU A 85 7.24 -8.98 -9.45
N GLU A 86 6.62 -8.23 -10.35
CA GLU A 86 7.21 -7.94 -11.66
C GLU A 86 8.55 -7.19 -11.54
N LEU A 87 8.63 -6.22 -10.62
CA LEU A 87 9.90 -5.54 -10.32
C LEU A 87 10.95 -6.47 -9.73
N TYR A 88 10.54 -7.39 -8.84
CA TYR A 88 11.43 -8.42 -8.30
C TYR A 88 12.02 -9.29 -9.40
N GLU A 89 11.16 -9.83 -10.28
CA GLU A 89 11.58 -10.70 -11.38
C GLU A 89 12.47 -9.96 -12.39
N ALA A 90 12.19 -8.69 -12.67
CA ALA A 90 13.01 -7.85 -13.55
C ALA A 90 14.42 -7.58 -13.00
N ALA A 91 14.58 -7.57 -11.67
CA ALA A 91 15.86 -7.35 -11.01
C ALA A 91 16.70 -8.64 -10.84
N LEU A 92 16.14 -9.82 -11.11
CA LEU A 92 16.88 -11.08 -11.02
C LEU A 92 17.94 -11.21 -12.13
N PRO A 93 19.10 -11.86 -11.84
CA PRO A 93 19.47 -12.54 -10.59
C PRO A 93 20.16 -11.63 -9.55
N GLY A 94 19.97 -10.31 -9.61
CA GLY A 94 20.58 -9.35 -8.71
C GLY A 94 20.23 -9.61 -7.24
N ALA A 95 21.22 -9.56 -6.36
CA ALA A 95 21.02 -9.75 -4.93
C ALA A 95 20.20 -8.62 -4.26
N GLU A 96 19.94 -7.54 -5.00
CA GLU A 96 19.12 -6.40 -4.60
C GLU A 96 17.62 -6.61 -4.91
N ALA A 97 17.24 -7.60 -5.74
CA ALA A 97 15.85 -7.84 -6.12
C ALA A 97 14.88 -7.90 -4.91
N PRO A 98 15.20 -8.59 -3.78
CA PRO A 98 14.33 -8.57 -2.60
C PRO A 98 14.20 -7.17 -1.96
N ILE A 99 15.26 -6.37 -2.02
CA ILE A 99 15.30 -5.00 -1.50
C ILE A 99 14.41 -4.10 -2.37
N GLU A 100 14.51 -4.21 -3.69
CA GLU A 100 13.66 -3.48 -4.64
C GLU A 100 12.17 -3.82 -4.45
N LYS A 101 11.85 -5.11 -4.32
CA LYS A 101 10.48 -5.57 -4.01
C LYS A 101 9.94 -4.93 -2.73
N LEU A 102 10.72 -4.96 -1.65
CA LEU A 102 10.34 -4.36 -0.37
C LEU A 102 10.16 -2.84 -0.49
N GLY A 103 11.02 -2.16 -1.25
CA GLY A 103 10.90 -0.75 -1.57
C GLY A 103 9.58 -0.45 -2.32
N CYS A 104 9.23 -1.25 -3.31
CA CYS A 104 7.96 -1.15 -4.04
C CYS A 104 6.76 -1.33 -3.12
N LEU A 105 6.78 -2.36 -2.27
CA LEU A 105 5.70 -2.65 -1.32
C LEU A 105 5.48 -1.47 -0.36
N VAL A 106 6.55 -0.90 0.19
CA VAL A 106 6.48 0.26 1.08
C VAL A 106 5.91 1.49 0.36
N GLN A 107 6.43 1.82 -0.82
CA GLN A 107 6.00 2.99 -1.59
C GLN A 107 4.52 2.89 -2.01
N THR A 108 4.12 1.75 -2.59
CA THR A 108 2.73 1.50 -3.02
C THR A 108 1.75 1.49 -1.85
N THR A 109 2.20 1.04 -0.67
CA THR A 109 1.39 1.07 0.57
C THR A 109 1.26 2.48 1.14
N ASN A 110 2.32 3.29 1.09
CA ASN A 110 2.26 4.70 1.48
C ASN A 110 1.36 5.52 0.56
N ALA A 111 1.42 5.30 -0.76
CA ALA A 111 0.51 5.92 -1.72
C ALA A 111 -0.96 5.63 -1.35
N ARG A 112 -1.28 4.34 -1.16
CA ARG A 112 -2.62 3.92 -0.75
C ARG A 112 -3.06 4.49 0.60
N LEU A 113 -2.14 4.59 1.56
CA LEU A 113 -2.42 5.18 2.86
C LEU A 113 -2.88 6.63 2.70
N GLY A 114 -2.22 7.41 1.85
CA GLY A 114 -2.65 8.77 1.49
C GLY A 114 -4.08 8.80 0.95
N GLU A 115 -4.40 7.93 -0.01
CA GLU A 115 -5.74 7.85 -0.61
C GLU A 115 -6.83 7.54 0.44
N LEU A 116 -6.54 6.64 1.39
CA LEU A 116 -7.47 6.30 2.46
C LEU A 116 -7.65 7.44 3.47
N ILE A 117 -6.61 8.25 3.71
CA ILE A 117 -6.71 9.46 4.53
C ILE A 117 -7.57 10.51 3.82
N ALA A 118 -7.37 10.70 2.52
CA ALA A 118 -8.15 11.64 1.71
C ALA A 118 -9.64 11.26 1.72
N LEU A 119 -9.96 9.98 1.51
CA LEU A 119 -11.34 9.48 1.59
C LEU A 119 -11.97 9.66 2.99
N GLN A 120 -11.21 9.47 4.06
CA GLN A 120 -11.72 9.65 5.42
C GLN A 120 -11.95 11.12 5.77
N THR A 121 -11.02 12.00 5.39
CA THR A 121 -10.97 13.38 5.89
C THR A 121 -11.60 14.39 4.93
N GLY A 122 -11.78 14.02 3.67
CA GLY A 122 -12.15 14.95 2.60
C GLY A 122 -11.02 15.89 2.18
N LEU A 123 -9.84 15.80 2.79
CA LEU A 123 -8.70 16.64 2.46
C LEU A 123 -7.97 16.06 1.25
N PRO A 124 -7.90 16.77 0.11
CA PRO A 124 -7.26 16.25 -1.09
C PRO A 124 -5.74 16.15 -0.90
N LEU A 125 -5.14 15.16 -1.57
CA LEU A 125 -3.68 15.04 -1.69
C LEU A 125 -3.17 16.09 -2.67
N ASP A 126 -3.00 17.32 -2.18
CA ASP A 126 -2.74 18.49 -2.99
C ASP A 126 -1.30 18.61 -3.51
N GLY A 127 -0.37 17.78 -3.05
CA GLY A 127 1.03 17.79 -3.48
C GLY A 127 1.20 17.66 -4.99
N PHE A 128 0.44 16.75 -5.61
CA PHE A 128 0.43 16.57 -7.06
C PHE A 128 -0.07 17.82 -7.79
N TYR A 129 -1.23 18.35 -7.40
CA TYR A 129 -1.81 19.52 -8.04
C TYR A 129 -1.00 20.80 -7.82
N LYS A 130 -0.33 20.92 -6.66
CA LYS A 130 0.63 22.00 -6.38
C LYS A 130 1.86 21.88 -7.29
N ALA A 131 2.41 20.69 -7.45
CA ALA A 131 3.52 20.45 -8.37
C ALA A 131 3.11 20.79 -9.82
N ALA A 132 1.91 20.37 -10.25
CA ALA A 132 1.39 20.66 -11.59
C ALA A 132 1.21 22.17 -11.79
N SER A 133 0.67 22.86 -10.79
CA SER A 133 0.50 24.32 -10.80
C SER A 133 1.84 25.06 -10.86
N ALA A 134 2.88 24.54 -10.21
CA ALA A 134 4.22 25.12 -10.26
C ALA A 134 4.85 24.96 -11.65
N ILE A 135 4.70 23.78 -12.28
CA ILE A 135 5.19 23.49 -13.64
C ILE A 135 4.43 24.30 -14.69
N ALA A 136 3.11 24.45 -14.56
CA ALA A 136 2.29 25.22 -15.49
C ALA A 136 2.69 26.72 -15.54
N GLY A 137 3.34 27.23 -14.50
CA GLY A 137 3.89 28.58 -14.46
C GLY A 137 2.80 29.66 -14.43
N ARG A 138 3.03 30.77 -15.16
CA ARG A 138 2.13 31.95 -15.15
C ARG A 138 0.87 31.78 -16.00
N ASP A 139 0.88 30.86 -16.95
CA ASP A 139 -0.24 30.60 -17.86
C ASP A 139 -0.98 29.32 -17.45
N ARG A 140 -1.52 29.36 -16.23
CA ARG A 140 -2.04 28.17 -15.54
C ARG A 140 -3.15 27.47 -16.32
N GLU A 141 -4.08 28.23 -16.89
CA GLU A 141 -5.23 27.64 -17.58
C GLU A 141 -4.84 26.88 -18.84
N ARG A 142 -3.85 27.35 -19.61
CA ARG A 142 -3.40 26.66 -20.83
C ARG A 142 -2.46 25.50 -20.56
N ASN A 143 -1.67 25.56 -19.49
CA ASN A 143 -0.58 24.62 -19.28
C ASN A 143 -0.84 23.58 -18.19
N LEU A 144 -1.91 23.71 -17.39
CA LEU A 144 -2.16 22.80 -16.26
C LEU A 144 -2.38 21.36 -16.71
N ALA A 145 -3.19 21.12 -17.75
CA ALA A 145 -3.42 19.77 -18.25
C ALA A 145 -2.12 19.11 -18.73
N ALA A 146 -1.30 19.84 -19.50
CA ALA A 146 0.00 19.35 -19.94
C ALA A 146 0.97 19.10 -18.77
N ALA A 147 0.93 19.93 -17.72
CA ALA A 147 1.72 19.74 -16.51
C ALA A 147 1.29 18.51 -15.69
N ILE A 148 -0.03 18.27 -15.60
CA ILE A 148 -0.63 17.09 -14.96
C ILE A 148 -0.15 15.82 -15.68
N GLU A 149 -0.32 15.76 -17.00
CA GLU A 149 0.13 14.61 -17.81
C GLU A 149 1.64 14.37 -17.67
N ARG A 150 2.44 15.45 -17.72
CA ARG A 150 3.88 15.36 -17.54
C ARG A 150 4.27 14.80 -16.17
N LEU A 151 3.55 15.16 -15.11
CA LEU A 151 3.82 14.66 -13.77
C LEU A 151 3.40 13.21 -13.59
N GLY A 152 2.27 12.80 -14.17
CA GLY A 152 1.80 11.42 -14.06
C GLY A 152 2.72 10.38 -14.69
N GLY A 153 3.67 10.80 -15.54
CA GLY A 153 4.55 9.90 -16.27
C GLY A 153 3.80 9.08 -17.32
N ASP A 154 4.47 8.06 -17.84
CA ASP A 154 3.93 7.18 -18.89
C ASP A 154 2.69 6.42 -18.42
N GLU A 155 1.80 6.08 -19.35
CA GLU A 155 0.63 5.27 -19.03
C GLU A 155 1.03 3.88 -18.49
N LEU A 156 0.29 3.45 -17.47
CA LEU A 156 0.43 2.13 -16.88
C LEU A 156 -0.63 1.20 -17.48
N ASP A 157 -0.29 0.53 -18.58
CA ASP A 157 -1.14 -0.49 -19.18
C ASP A 157 -1.07 -1.80 -18.37
N ASP A 158 -1.74 -1.81 -17.22
CA ASP A 158 -1.88 -2.99 -16.36
C ASP A 158 -3.37 -3.20 -15.98
N PRO A 159 -3.96 -4.38 -16.22
CA PRO A 159 -5.37 -4.62 -15.93
C PRO A 159 -5.74 -4.56 -14.44
N LEU A 160 -4.81 -4.86 -13.52
CA LEU A 160 -5.05 -4.77 -12.08
C LEU A 160 -4.99 -3.31 -11.62
N TRP A 161 -4.04 -2.54 -12.16
CA TRP A 161 -3.95 -1.10 -12.00
C TRP A 161 -5.25 -0.44 -12.46
N ASN A 162 -5.71 -0.70 -13.68
CA ASN A 162 -6.91 -0.07 -14.23
C ASN A 162 -8.12 -0.35 -13.33
N LYS A 163 -8.34 -1.60 -12.91
CA LYS A 163 -9.43 -1.96 -11.98
C LYS A 163 -9.32 -1.28 -10.62
N TYR A 164 -8.09 -1.07 -10.13
CA TYR A 164 -7.84 -0.39 -8.88
C TYR A 164 -8.09 1.14 -9.01
N ALA A 165 -7.45 1.78 -9.99
CA ALA A 165 -7.52 3.20 -10.26
C ALA A 165 -8.93 3.63 -10.63
N ASP A 166 -9.59 2.93 -11.56
CA ASP A 166 -10.95 3.24 -12.00
C ASP A 166 -11.92 3.23 -10.81
N GLY A 167 -11.90 2.16 -10.02
CA GLY A 167 -12.77 2.03 -8.86
C GLY A 167 -12.49 3.10 -7.79
N HIS A 168 -11.21 3.44 -7.58
CA HIS A 168 -10.87 4.51 -6.65
C HIS A 168 -11.30 5.89 -7.16
N CYS A 169 -11.04 6.20 -8.42
CA CYS A 169 -11.33 7.49 -9.01
C CYS A 169 -12.82 7.73 -9.21
N GLU A 170 -13.61 6.68 -9.46
CA GLU A 170 -15.07 6.77 -9.44
C GLU A 170 -15.58 7.18 -8.05
N MET A 171 -15.02 6.58 -6.99
CA MET A 171 -15.35 6.89 -5.60
C MET A 171 -14.89 8.31 -5.22
N ALA A 172 -13.67 8.69 -5.59
CA ALA A 172 -13.15 10.04 -5.37
C ALA A 172 -13.97 11.11 -6.11
N GLY A 173 -14.41 10.83 -7.34
CA GLY A 173 -15.31 11.71 -8.09
C GLY A 173 -16.66 11.93 -7.38
N ARG A 174 -17.24 10.87 -6.80
CA ARG A 174 -18.49 10.98 -6.02
C ARG A 174 -18.30 11.72 -4.70
N LEU A 175 -17.28 11.34 -3.91
CA LEU A 175 -17.12 11.79 -2.54
C LEU A 175 -16.34 13.10 -2.41
N LEU A 176 -15.35 13.30 -3.27
CA LEU A 176 -14.40 14.41 -3.20
C LEU A 176 -14.54 15.39 -4.37
N ARG A 177 -15.40 15.09 -5.35
CA ARG A 177 -15.55 15.87 -6.60
C ARG A 177 -14.24 16.01 -7.38
N GLU A 178 -13.37 15.01 -7.25
CA GLU A 178 -12.14 14.94 -8.02
C GLU A 178 -12.45 14.61 -9.49
N ASP A 179 -11.73 15.23 -10.43
CA ASP A 179 -11.81 14.84 -11.84
C ASP A 179 -11.24 13.42 -12.01
N VAL A 180 -12.01 12.54 -12.65
CA VAL A 180 -11.67 11.11 -12.75
C VAL A 180 -10.39 10.89 -13.55
N ALA A 181 -10.16 11.69 -14.61
CA ALA A 181 -8.95 11.57 -15.42
C ALA A 181 -7.73 12.02 -14.61
N TYR A 182 -7.82 13.17 -13.93
CA TYR A 182 -6.71 13.67 -13.12
C TYR A 182 -6.43 12.81 -11.88
N CYS A 183 -7.45 12.16 -11.31
CA CYS A 183 -7.27 11.21 -10.23
C CYS A 183 -6.34 10.06 -10.63
N ALA A 184 -6.55 9.44 -11.78
CA ALA A 184 -5.73 8.31 -12.22
C ALA A 184 -4.26 8.73 -12.45
N VAL A 185 -4.06 9.90 -13.06
CA VAL A 185 -2.73 10.51 -13.27
C VAL A 185 -2.04 10.80 -11.93
N ARG A 186 -2.77 11.37 -10.97
CA ARG A 186 -2.27 11.64 -9.61
C ARG A 186 -1.87 10.37 -8.88
N MET A 187 -2.69 9.33 -8.96
CA MET A 187 -2.38 8.04 -8.33
C MET A 187 -1.14 7.42 -8.96
N ARG A 188 -0.98 7.52 -10.29
CA ARG A 188 0.19 7.00 -11.01
C ARG A 188 1.49 7.70 -10.61
N PHE A 189 1.45 9.02 -10.42
CA PHE A 189 2.57 9.82 -9.91
C PHE A 189 3.11 9.33 -8.55
N GLN A 190 2.28 8.67 -7.73
CA GLN A 190 2.70 8.15 -6.42
C GLN A 190 3.32 6.75 -6.48
N LEU A 191 3.28 6.08 -7.64
CA LEU A 191 3.90 4.76 -7.79
C LEU A 191 5.43 4.88 -7.83
N PRO A 192 6.16 3.80 -7.48
CA PRO A 192 7.62 3.78 -7.56
C PRO A 192 8.15 4.25 -8.91
N MET A 193 9.11 5.17 -8.87
CA MET A 193 9.84 5.65 -10.04
C MET A 193 10.82 4.57 -10.48
N ASN A 194 10.37 3.56 -11.23
CA ASN A 194 11.20 2.62 -11.98
C ASN A 194 10.33 1.90 -13.03
N ARG A 195 10.14 2.57 -14.17
CA ARG A 195 10.01 1.95 -15.48
C ARG A 195 10.95 2.70 -16.43
#